data_AF-A0A7C3JQF8-F1
#
_entry.id   AF-A0A7C3JQF8-F1
#
_cell.length_a   1.000
_cell.length_b   1.000
_cell.length_c   1.000
_cell.angle_alpha   90.00
_cell.angle_beta   90.00
_cell.angle_gamma   90.00
#
_symmetry.space_group_name_H-M   'P 1'
#
loop_
_entity.id
_entity.type
_entity.pdbx_description
1 polymer ?
#
loop_
_entity_poly.entity_id
_entity_poly.type
_entity_poly.pdbx_seq_one_letter_code
_entity_poly.pdbx_strand_id
1 'polypeptide(L)'
;PISSKPGEEPRNLPANQKIQLRQRELESLLIRYKEKHPDVMRLRSEIKAIEKELEEQREKAKGSGSASQQAPENPLKQIIEEQIDSLKSSINAVLSSNAELKNAIAVHQKRVENTPLRSIELSKITRTYDITLRKYQDLLAKGLESQLSENLEKKQKGEQFQVIDPANLPLSPFKPNRPFILFGGLIAGLVGGIGAAFLWDLVDRSFKSSDDLVGFVDLPILATIPAILTRGAVLERRRSQALLGLSTIGMLVIGLILVRLFGSRFY
;
A
#
# COMPACT_ATOMS: atom_id res chain seq x y z
N PRO A 1 47.72 73.05 -13.13
CA PRO A 1 48.22 74.44 -13.28
C PRO A 1 48.67 74.99 -11.92
N ILE A 2 49.93 74.76 -11.55
CA ILE A 2 50.56 75.40 -10.39
C ILE A 2 51.70 76.24 -10.96
N SER A 3 51.40 77.53 -11.15
CA SER A 3 52.36 78.54 -11.57
C SER A 3 53.12 79.01 -10.33
N SER A 4 54.29 78.44 -10.07
CA SER A 4 55.20 78.93 -9.03
C SER A 4 56.08 80.05 -9.60
N LYS A 5 55.83 81.28 -9.15
CA LYS A 5 56.72 82.44 -9.32
C LYS A 5 58.15 82.09 -8.88
N PRO A 6 59.19 82.59 -9.57
CA PRO A 6 60.57 82.44 -9.13
C PRO A 6 60.86 83.45 -8.03
N GLY A 7 61.22 83.00 -6.82
CA GLY A 7 61.82 83.91 -5.83
C GLY A 7 61.60 83.62 -4.35
N GLU A 8 60.66 82.75 -3.95
CA GLU A 8 60.44 82.47 -2.51
C GLU A 8 60.95 81.07 -2.15
N GLU A 9 62.24 81.00 -1.81
CA GLU A 9 62.77 79.88 -1.04
C GLU A 9 62.07 79.83 0.32
N PRO A 10 61.46 78.71 0.72
CA PRO A 10 60.97 78.58 2.08
C PRO A 10 62.21 78.55 3.00
N ARG A 11 62.37 79.61 3.80
CA ARG A 11 63.54 79.88 4.65
C ARG A 11 63.92 78.74 5.61
N ASN A 12 63.06 77.74 5.80
CA ASN A 12 63.23 76.66 6.81
C ASN A 12 63.15 75.22 6.25
N LEU A 13 63.51 74.95 5.00
CA LEU A 13 63.67 73.54 4.58
C LEU A 13 64.93 72.92 5.20
N PRO A 14 64.86 71.70 5.77
CA PRO A 14 66.03 70.98 6.25
C PRO A 14 67.00 70.74 5.07
N ALA A 15 68.31 70.84 5.34
CA ALA A 15 69.35 70.80 4.31
C ALA A 15 69.25 69.58 3.36
N ASN A 16 68.85 68.41 3.89
CA ASN A 16 68.62 67.21 3.09
C ASN A 16 67.47 67.34 2.08
N GLN A 17 66.38 68.03 2.44
CA GLN A 17 65.27 68.28 1.50
C GLN A 17 65.65 69.32 0.45
N LYS A 18 66.46 70.33 0.82
CA LYS A 18 67.00 71.30 -0.14
C LYS A 18 67.86 70.60 -1.20
N ILE A 19 68.75 69.67 -0.81
CA ILE A 19 69.55 68.87 -1.76
C ILE A 19 68.65 68.09 -2.72
N GLN A 20 67.65 67.37 -2.21
CA GLN A 20 66.76 66.57 -3.07
C GLN A 20 65.97 67.43 -4.08
N LEU A 21 65.50 68.61 -3.66
CA LEU A 21 64.81 69.53 -4.57
C LEU A 21 65.76 70.07 -5.65
N ARG A 22 66.98 70.48 -5.28
CA ARG A 22 67.99 70.97 -6.22
C ARG A 22 68.50 69.87 -7.16
N GLN A 23 68.61 68.63 -6.69
CA GLN A 23 68.91 67.47 -7.55
C GLN A 23 67.80 67.20 -8.57
N ARG A 24 66.53 67.28 -8.17
CA ARG A 24 65.41 67.16 -9.12
C ARG A 24 65.39 68.30 -10.14
N GLU A 25 65.69 69.51 -9.71
CA GLU A 25 65.83 70.68 -10.60
C GLU A 25 67.00 70.49 -11.58
N LEU A 26 68.13 69.93 -11.11
CA LEU A 26 69.28 69.56 -11.94
C LEU A 26 68.92 68.50 -12.99
N GLU A 27 68.26 67.42 -12.58
CA GLU A 27 67.78 66.37 -13.48
C GLU A 27 66.85 66.95 -14.55
N SER A 28 65.95 67.87 -14.17
CA SER A 28 65.04 68.54 -15.10
C SER A 28 65.77 69.47 -16.11
N LEU A 29 66.88 70.09 -15.69
CA LEU A 29 67.70 70.96 -16.52
C LEU A 29 68.60 70.16 -17.47
N LEU A 30 69.13 69.01 -17.02
CA LEU A 30 69.94 68.10 -17.86
C LEU A 30 69.14 67.47 -19.01
N ILE A 31 67.82 67.38 -18.88
CA ILE A 31 66.93 66.96 -19.97
C ILE A 31 66.92 68.01 -21.12
N ARG A 32 67.13 69.29 -20.81
CA ARG A 32 67.00 70.40 -21.78
C ARG A 32 68.33 71.02 -22.19
N TYR A 33 69.35 70.95 -21.33
CA TYR A 33 70.64 71.59 -21.50
C TYR A 33 71.78 70.58 -21.31
N LYS A 34 72.84 70.73 -22.12
CA LYS A 34 74.06 69.92 -21.98
C LYS A 34 74.81 70.26 -20.69
N GLU A 35 75.63 69.33 -20.21
CA GLU A 35 76.36 69.41 -18.93
C GLU A 35 77.21 70.69 -18.71
N LYS A 36 77.60 71.39 -19.79
CA LYS A 36 78.42 72.61 -19.75
C LYS A 36 77.61 73.92 -19.73
N HIS A 37 76.28 73.86 -19.63
CA HIS A 37 75.44 75.06 -19.58
C HIS A 37 75.65 75.83 -18.26
N PRO A 38 75.72 77.17 -18.27
CA PRO A 38 75.99 77.98 -17.08
C PRO A 38 75.03 77.70 -15.91
N ASP A 39 73.76 77.42 -16.19
CA ASP A 39 72.76 77.12 -15.15
C ASP A 39 72.97 75.75 -14.49
N VAL A 40 73.43 74.74 -15.25
CA VAL A 40 73.75 73.40 -14.71
C VAL A 40 74.99 73.49 -13.82
N MET A 41 75.98 74.28 -14.24
CA MET A 41 77.19 74.55 -13.46
C MET A 41 76.87 75.28 -12.16
N ARG A 42 76.00 76.31 -12.21
CA ARG A 42 75.53 77.04 -11.02
C ARG A 42 74.84 76.11 -10.03
N LEU A 43 73.87 75.32 -10.49
CA LEU A 43 73.10 74.43 -9.62
C LEU A 43 73.96 73.30 -9.02
N ARG A 44 74.91 72.77 -9.80
CA ARG A 44 75.89 71.78 -9.30
C ARG A 44 76.83 72.38 -8.26
N SER A 45 77.22 73.65 -8.42
CA SER A 45 78.02 74.36 -7.42
C SER A 45 77.23 74.66 -6.15
N GLU A 46 75.94 74.97 -6.26
CA GLU A 46 75.04 75.15 -5.13
C GLU A 46 74.81 73.85 -4.35
N ILE A 47 74.57 72.72 -5.05
CA ILE A 47 74.47 71.40 -4.41
C ILE A 47 75.76 71.07 -3.67
N LYS A 48 76.92 71.27 -4.30
CA LYS A 48 78.22 71.01 -3.70
C LYS A 48 78.50 71.93 -2.50
N ALA A 49 78.04 73.17 -2.53
CA ALA A 49 78.16 74.09 -1.40
C ALA A 49 77.29 73.63 -0.21
N ILE A 50 76.05 73.20 -0.46
CA ILE A 50 75.15 72.68 0.56
C ILE A 50 75.64 71.34 1.14
N GLU A 51 76.18 70.45 0.29
CA GLU A 51 76.82 69.20 0.73
C GLU A 51 78.02 69.48 1.63
N LYS A 52 78.86 70.44 1.26
CA LYS A 52 80.00 70.86 2.06
C LYS A 52 79.58 71.49 3.40
N GLU A 53 78.53 72.30 3.41
CA GLU A 53 77.97 72.87 4.63
C GLU A 53 77.44 71.78 5.58
N LEU A 54 76.82 70.72 5.03
CA LEU A 54 76.38 69.54 5.78
C LEU A 54 77.54 68.71 6.32
N GLU A 55 78.62 68.55 5.55
CA GLU A 55 79.84 67.88 6.02
C GLU A 55 80.54 68.69 7.11
N GLU A 56 80.65 70.00 6.97
CA GLU A 56 81.20 70.89 8.00
C GLU A 56 80.34 70.92 9.28
N GLN A 57 79.01 70.85 9.15
CA GLN A 57 78.09 70.68 10.29
C GLN A 57 78.23 69.30 10.94
N ARG A 58 78.44 68.23 10.15
CA ARG A 58 78.69 66.87 10.66
C ARG A 58 80.05 66.75 11.36
N GLU A 59 81.09 67.37 10.84
CA GLU A 59 82.42 67.39 11.47
C GLU A 59 82.43 68.27 12.73
N LYS A 60 81.68 69.39 12.75
CA LYS A 60 81.43 70.17 13.98
C LYS A 60 80.58 69.41 15.01
N ALA A 61 79.63 68.58 14.57
CA ALA A 61 78.82 67.72 15.44
C ALA A 61 79.57 66.50 15.99
N LYS A 62 80.65 66.04 15.33
CA LYS A 62 81.55 64.99 15.85
C LYS A 62 82.56 65.52 16.89
N GLY A 63 82.81 66.83 16.92
CA GLY A 63 83.73 67.49 17.86
C GLY A 63 83.12 67.92 19.21
N SER A 64 81.79 67.80 19.38
CA SER A 64 81.11 68.08 20.65
C SER A 64 80.49 66.79 21.16
N GLY A 65 81.06 66.27 22.27
CA GLY A 65 80.67 65.00 22.86
C GLY A 65 79.21 64.94 23.29
N SER A 66 78.67 63.72 23.20
CA SER A 66 77.40 63.23 23.72
C SER A 66 76.73 64.10 24.80
N ALA A 67 75.65 64.78 24.41
CA ALA A 67 74.58 65.15 25.30
C ALA A 67 73.28 64.57 24.73
N SER A 68 72.72 63.61 25.46
CA SER A 68 71.35 63.15 25.31
C SER A 68 70.41 64.34 25.49
N GLN A 69 70.06 64.98 24.39
CA GLN A 69 68.94 65.90 24.32
C GLN A 69 68.03 65.37 23.23
N GLN A 70 66.81 65.00 23.66
CA GLN A 70 65.66 64.73 22.82
C GLN A 70 65.67 65.71 21.65
N ALA A 71 66.07 65.22 20.48
CA ALA A 71 65.79 65.90 19.23
C ALA A 71 64.27 66.04 19.15
N PRO A 72 63.74 67.19 18.70
CA PRO A 72 62.30 67.36 18.54
C PRO A 72 61.82 66.20 17.68
N GLU A 73 60.97 65.38 18.27
CA GLU A 73 60.41 64.19 17.66
C GLU A 73 59.90 64.60 16.28
N ASN A 74 60.48 64.01 15.23
CA ASN A 74 60.17 64.41 13.86
C ASN A 74 58.65 64.27 13.66
N PRO A 75 57.89 65.35 13.45
CA PRO A 75 56.42 65.29 13.43
C PRO A 75 55.88 64.33 12.35
N LEU A 76 56.68 64.04 11.33
CA LEU A 76 56.38 63.02 10.33
C LEU A 76 56.38 61.59 10.89
N LYS A 77 57.23 61.28 11.88
CA LYS A 77 57.29 59.95 12.50
C LYS A 77 56.04 59.67 13.32
N GLN A 78 55.54 60.67 14.04
CA GLN A 78 54.31 60.58 14.83
C GLN A 78 53.08 60.36 13.92
N ILE A 79 52.97 61.09 12.81
CA ILE A 79 51.90 60.90 11.83
C ILE A 79 51.92 59.48 11.23
N ILE A 80 53.12 58.97 10.90
CA ILE A 80 53.26 57.61 10.35
C ILE A 80 52.88 56.55 11.38
N GLU A 81 53.28 56.71 12.65
CA GLU A 81 52.94 55.79 13.73
C GLU A 81 51.42 55.77 13.98
N GLU A 82 50.75 56.94 14.03
CA GLU A 82 49.29 57.04 14.10
C GLU A 82 48.61 56.34 12.93
N GLN A 83 49.14 56.50 11.71
CA GLN A 83 48.59 55.86 10.52
C GLN A 83 48.77 54.34 10.55
N ILE A 84 49.91 53.84 11.01
CA ILE A 84 50.16 52.41 11.23
C ILE A 84 49.18 51.84 12.24
N ASP A 85 48.94 52.52 13.36
CA ASP A 85 48.04 52.03 14.40
C ASP A 85 46.56 52.08 13.96
N SER A 86 46.17 53.09 13.17
CA SER A 86 44.86 53.13 12.53
C SER A 86 44.65 51.97 11.54
N LEU A 87 45.69 51.62 10.76
CA LEU A 87 45.66 50.47 9.85
C LEU A 87 45.59 49.15 10.61
N LYS A 88 46.38 48.98 11.68
CA LYS A 88 46.33 47.78 12.54
C LYS A 88 44.94 47.60 13.14
N SER A 89 44.34 48.67 13.66
CA SER A 89 42.97 48.64 14.17
C SER A 89 41.97 48.23 13.09
N SER A 90 42.11 48.78 11.88
CA SER A 90 41.27 48.42 10.72
C SER A 90 41.45 46.95 10.32
N ILE A 91 42.69 46.44 10.29
CA ILE A 91 42.97 45.03 10.02
C ILE A 91 42.31 44.14 11.07
N ASN A 92 42.45 44.47 12.35
CA ASN A 92 41.84 43.71 13.44
C ASN A 92 40.31 43.72 13.36
N ALA A 93 39.69 44.86 13.03
CA ALA A 93 38.24 44.97 12.82
C ALA A 93 37.76 44.13 11.62
N VAL A 94 38.52 44.10 10.52
CA VAL A 94 38.20 43.25 9.37
C VAL A 94 38.37 41.77 9.71
N LEU A 95 39.41 41.41 10.46
CA LEU A 95 39.63 40.03 10.91
C LEU A 95 38.52 39.55 11.86
N SER A 96 38.09 40.39 12.81
CA SER A 96 36.97 40.06 13.70
C SER A 96 35.67 39.92 12.91
N SER A 97 35.40 40.84 11.98
CA SER A 97 34.23 40.75 11.10
C SER A 97 34.25 39.48 10.24
N ASN A 98 35.41 39.08 9.72
CA ASN A 98 35.55 37.84 8.95
C ASN A 98 35.28 36.60 9.80
N ALA A 99 35.76 36.58 11.05
CA ALA A 99 35.50 35.49 11.99
C ALA A 99 34.01 35.41 12.35
N GLU A 100 33.36 36.55 12.61
CA GLU A 100 31.92 36.63 12.83
C GLU A 100 31.11 36.14 11.61
N LEU A 101 31.48 36.57 10.41
CA LEU A 101 30.83 36.13 9.17
C LEU A 101 30.98 34.62 8.97
N LYS A 102 32.17 34.06 9.20
CA LYS A 102 32.40 32.61 9.12
C LYS A 102 31.54 31.85 10.12
N ASN A 103 31.41 32.35 11.34
CA ASN A 103 30.53 31.75 12.34
C ASN A 103 29.06 31.84 11.93
N ALA A 104 28.61 32.98 11.40
CA ALA A 104 27.26 33.14 10.89
C ALA A 104 26.97 32.17 9.73
N ILE A 105 27.89 32.05 8.76
CA ILE A 105 27.80 31.10 7.64
C ILE A 105 27.69 29.68 8.18
N ALA A 106 28.54 29.27 9.13
CA ALA A 106 28.50 27.93 9.69
C ALA A 106 27.17 27.62 10.40
N VAL A 107 26.59 28.58 11.13
CA VAL A 107 25.28 28.43 11.77
C VAL A 107 24.18 28.31 10.72
N HIS A 108 24.18 29.16 9.69
CA HIS A 108 23.18 29.10 8.63
C HIS A 108 23.28 27.83 7.80
N GLN A 109 24.49 27.38 7.48
CA GLN A 109 24.71 26.14 6.75
C GLN A 109 24.21 24.93 7.53
N LYS A 110 24.50 24.85 8.83
CA LYS A 110 23.88 23.84 9.72
C LYS A 110 22.36 23.91 9.73
N ARG A 111 21.74 25.10 9.68
CA ARG A 111 20.28 25.22 9.63
C ARG A 111 19.71 24.70 8.31
N VAL A 112 20.36 24.99 7.18
CA VAL A 112 19.96 24.50 5.86
C VAL A 112 20.09 22.98 5.80
N GLU A 113 21.21 22.42 6.25
CA GLU A 113 21.44 20.97 6.32
C GLU A 113 20.41 20.25 7.20
N ASN A 114 19.96 20.89 8.28
CA ASN A 114 18.92 20.34 9.17
C ASN A 114 17.48 20.56 8.67
N THR A 115 17.26 21.37 7.62
CA THR A 115 15.92 21.66 7.10
C THR A 115 15.23 20.41 6.51
N PRO A 116 15.90 19.59 5.69
CA PRO A 116 15.35 18.32 5.22
C PRO A 116 14.93 17.39 6.36
N LEU A 117 15.73 17.28 7.43
CA LEU A 117 15.40 16.43 8.58
C LEU A 117 14.08 16.85 9.24
N ARG A 118 13.88 18.16 9.45
CA ARG A 118 12.61 18.68 9.96
C ARG A 118 11.44 18.45 9.00
N SER A 119 11.66 18.56 7.69
CA SER A 119 10.60 18.30 6.70
C SER A 119 10.15 16.83 6.72
N ILE A 120 11.09 15.89 6.89
CA ILE A 120 10.81 14.46 7.01
C ILE A 120 10.04 14.17 8.30
N GLU A 121 10.46 14.77 9.42
CA GLU A 121 9.77 14.63 10.71
C GLU A 121 8.34 15.16 10.66
N LEU A 122 8.15 16.34 10.08
CA LEU A 122 6.82 16.94 9.91
C LEU A 122 5.93 16.07 9.00
N SER A 123 6.46 15.60 7.87
CA SER A 123 5.73 14.68 6.98
C SER A 123 5.35 13.38 7.67
N LYS A 124 6.23 12.81 8.50
CA LYS A 124 5.94 11.63 9.32
C LYS A 124 4.79 11.88 10.29
N ILE A 125 4.81 13.02 10.99
CA ILE A 125 3.77 13.41 11.95
C ILE A 125 2.42 13.58 11.22
N THR A 126 2.39 14.33 10.12
CA THR A 126 1.18 14.54 9.29
C THR A 126 0.62 13.22 8.78
N ARG A 127 1.46 12.35 8.20
CA ARG A 127 1.03 11.04 7.72
C ARG A 127 0.46 10.16 8.84
N THR A 128 1.09 10.19 10.02
CA THR A 128 0.62 9.41 11.17
C THR A 128 -0.72 9.93 11.69
N TYR A 129 -0.90 11.25 11.74
CA TYR A 129 -2.17 11.89 12.05
C TYR A 129 -3.27 11.45 11.08
N ASP A 130 -3.02 11.55 9.77
CA ASP A 130 -4.01 11.18 8.73
C ASP A 130 -4.42 9.70 8.82
N ILE A 131 -3.46 8.81 9.02
CA ILE A 131 -3.73 7.38 9.20
C ILE A 131 -4.57 7.14 10.46
N THR A 132 -4.26 7.83 11.55
CA THR A 132 -4.97 7.68 12.83
C THR A 132 -6.39 8.21 12.73
N LEU A 133 -6.57 9.37 12.09
CA LEU A 133 -7.89 9.96 11.84
C LEU A 133 -8.77 9.03 10.99
N ARG A 134 -8.22 8.48 9.89
CA ARG A 134 -8.95 7.53 9.04
C ARG A 134 -9.33 6.26 9.80
N LYS A 135 -8.41 5.69 10.60
CA LYS A 135 -8.71 4.52 11.44
C LYS A 135 -9.79 4.82 12.48
N TYR A 136 -9.74 5.99 13.11
CA TYR A 136 -10.76 6.41 14.06
C TYR A 136 -12.14 6.50 13.39
N GLN A 137 -12.22 7.13 12.21
CA GLN A 137 -13.47 7.21 11.44
C GLN A 137 -13.99 5.83 11.03
N ASP A 138 -13.12 4.92 10.58
CA ASP A 138 -13.50 3.56 10.19
C ASP A 138 -14.01 2.76 11.40
N LEU A 139 -13.34 2.88 12.56
CA LEU A 139 -13.79 2.25 13.81
C LEU A 139 -15.12 2.82 14.31
N LEU A 140 -15.32 4.13 14.18
CA LEU A 140 -16.58 4.78 14.51
C LEU A 140 -17.71 4.27 13.61
N ALA A 141 -17.48 4.21 12.29
CA ALA A 141 -18.45 3.69 11.33
C ALA A 141 -18.81 2.23 11.61
N LYS A 142 -17.83 1.36 11.83
CA LYS A 142 -18.04 -0.04 12.22
C LYS A 142 -18.77 -0.19 13.56
N GLY A 143 -18.47 0.69 14.52
CA GLY A 143 -19.18 0.73 15.79
C GLY A 143 -20.66 1.06 15.61
N LEU A 144 -20.98 2.05 14.78
CA LEU A 144 -22.36 2.40 14.44
C LEU A 144 -23.07 1.28 13.67
N GLU A 145 -22.40 0.64 12.72
CA GLU A 145 -22.93 -0.49 11.95
C GLU A 145 -23.21 -1.72 12.85
N SER A 146 -22.30 -2.01 13.77
CA SER A 146 -22.48 -3.07 14.77
C SER A 146 -23.66 -2.77 15.69
N GLN A 147 -23.76 -1.53 16.20
CA GLN A 147 -24.91 -1.10 16.99
C GLN A 147 -26.22 -1.18 16.20
N LEU A 148 -26.22 -0.79 14.92
CA LEU A 148 -27.40 -0.91 14.06
C LEU A 148 -27.80 -2.37 13.89
N SER A 149 -26.85 -3.25 13.61
CA SER A 149 -27.06 -4.70 13.47
C SER A 149 -27.61 -5.32 14.76
N GLU A 150 -27.03 -4.97 15.92
CA GLU A 150 -27.50 -5.39 17.24
C GLU A 150 -28.93 -4.89 17.50
N ASN A 151 -29.24 -3.64 17.14
CA ASN A 151 -30.59 -3.09 17.27
C ASN A 151 -31.59 -3.79 16.34
N LEU A 152 -31.18 -4.19 15.14
CA LEU A 152 -32.01 -4.95 14.20
C LEU A 152 -32.29 -6.36 14.70
N GLU A 153 -31.28 -7.02 15.28
CA GLU A 153 -31.41 -8.34 15.92
C GLU A 153 -32.31 -8.26 17.16
N LYS A 154 -32.06 -7.31 18.07
CA LYS A 154 -32.90 -7.07 19.27
C LYS A 154 -34.36 -6.76 18.91
N LYS A 155 -34.58 -6.02 17.83
CA LYS A 155 -35.93 -5.70 17.32
C LYS A 155 -36.53 -6.84 16.48
N GLN A 156 -35.86 -7.99 16.37
CA GLN A 156 -36.28 -9.13 15.55
C GLN A 156 -36.60 -8.74 14.08
N LYS A 157 -35.92 -7.69 13.59
CA LYS A 157 -35.99 -7.23 12.19
C LYS A 157 -34.93 -7.86 11.30
N GLY A 158 -33.97 -8.59 11.88
CA GLY A 158 -33.11 -9.50 11.13
C GLY A 158 -33.94 -10.70 10.70
N GLU A 159 -34.26 -10.76 9.41
CA GLU A 159 -35.06 -11.82 8.78
C GLU A 159 -36.34 -12.18 9.54
N GLN A 160 -37.30 -11.26 9.54
CA GLN A 160 -38.68 -11.65 9.78
C GLN A 160 -39.13 -12.46 8.55
N PHE A 161 -38.89 -13.78 8.59
CA PHE A 161 -39.41 -14.71 7.60
C PHE A 161 -40.94 -14.61 7.64
N GLN A 162 -41.49 -13.74 6.82
CA GLN A 162 -42.92 -13.70 6.56
C GLN A 162 -43.20 -14.91 5.68
N VAL A 163 -43.92 -15.88 6.23
CA VAL A 163 -44.40 -17.03 5.46
C VAL A 163 -45.42 -16.50 4.45
N ILE A 164 -44.96 -16.19 3.24
CA ILE A 164 -45.82 -15.75 2.13
C ILE A 164 -46.68 -16.93 1.65
N ASP A 165 -46.07 -18.12 1.61
CA ASP A 165 -46.73 -19.37 1.26
C ASP A 165 -46.25 -20.47 2.21
N PRO A 166 -47.10 -20.93 3.15
CA PRO A 166 -46.72 -22.02 4.04
C PRO A 166 -46.51 -23.31 3.24
N ALA A 167 -45.58 -24.15 3.71
CA ALA A 167 -45.35 -25.45 3.11
C ALA A 167 -46.64 -26.29 3.15
N ASN A 168 -47.26 -26.48 1.99
CA ASN A 168 -48.44 -27.32 1.87
C ASN A 168 -48.03 -28.79 2.04
N LEU A 169 -48.63 -29.46 3.02
CA LEU A 169 -48.45 -30.91 3.15
C LEU A 169 -49.04 -31.59 1.92
N PRO A 170 -48.39 -32.64 1.37
CA PRO A 170 -48.93 -33.36 0.23
C PRO A 170 -50.27 -34.01 0.61
N LEU A 171 -51.35 -33.57 -0.03
CA LEU A 171 -52.71 -34.10 0.16
C LEU A 171 -52.84 -35.56 -0.32
N SER A 172 -51.90 -36.03 -1.13
CA SER A 172 -51.85 -37.38 -1.67
C SER A 172 -50.42 -37.91 -1.73
N PRO A 173 -50.19 -39.20 -1.46
CA PRO A 173 -48.86 -39.81 -1.57
C PRO A 173 -48.36 -39.73 -3.02
N PHE A 174 -47.15 -39.19 -3.22
CA PHE A 174 -46.53 -39.02 -4.54
C PHE A 174 -46.10 -40.35 -5.17
N LYS A 175 -45.72 -41.34 -4.35
CA LYS A 175 -45.33 -42.70 -4.77
C LYS A 175 -45.67 -43.71 -3.67
N PRO A 176 -45.91 -44.99 -3.99
CA PRO A 176 -46.20 -45.55 -5.32
C PRO A 176 -47.70 -45.46 -5.70
N ASN A 177 -48.01 -45.53 -6.99
CA ASN A 177 -49.37 -45.50 -7.52
C ASN A 177 -50.14 -46.79 -7.15
N ARG A 178 -50.75 -46.81 -5.95
CA ARG A 178 -51.54 -47.92 -5.41
C ARG A 178 -52.56 -48.54 -6.39
N PRO A 179 -53.37 -47.78 -7.15
CA PRO A 179 -54.35 -48.39 -8.05
C PRO A 179 -53.68 -49.14 -9.21
N PHE A 180 -52.55 -48.66 -9.71
CA PHE A 180 -51.81 -49.31 -10.79
C PHE A 180 -51.25 -50.67 -10.37
N ILE A 181 -50.69 -50.75 -9.16
CA ILE A 181 -50.14 -52.01 -8.62
C ILE A 181 -51.27 -53.02 -8.36
N LEU A 182 -52.40 -52.57 -7.80
CA LEU A 182 -53.56 -53.45 -7.59
C LEU A 182 -54.11 -54.02 -8.89
N PHE A 183 -54.26 -53.17 -9.91
CA PHE A 183 -54.75 -53.59 -11.21
C PHE A 183 -53.77 -54.53 -11.92
N GLY A 184 -52.47 -54.22 -11.87
CA GLY A 184 -51.42 -55.08 -12.40
C GLY A 184 -51.35 -56.44 -11.71
N GLY A 185 -51.46 -56.48 -10.38
CA GLY A 185 -51.50 -57.72 -9.60
C GLY A 185 -52.73 -58.57 -9.90
N LEU A 186 -53.90 -57.96 -10.06
CA LEU A 186 -55.13 -58.67 -10.42
C LEU A 186 -54.99 -59.32 -11.79
N ILE A 187 -54.51 -58.59 -12.81
CA ILE A 187 -54.30 -59.14 -14.15
C ILE A 187 -53.26 -60.26 -14.12
N ALA A 188 -52.12 -60.05 -13.48
CA ALA A 188 -51.07 -61.05 -13.38
C ALA A 188 -51.55 -62.33 -12.68
N GLY A 189 -52.37 -62.19 -11.62
CA GLY A 189 -52.97 -63.33 -10.92
C GLY A 189 -53.99 -64.08 -11.79
N LEU A 190 -54.82 -63.37 -12.55
CA LEU A 190 -55.81 -63.97 -13.46
C LEU A 190 -55.12 -64.75 -14.58
N VAL A 191 -54.14 -64.12 -15.24
CA VAL A 191 -53.34 -64.74 -16.31
C VAL A 191 -52.54 -65.92 -15.76
N GLY A 192 -51.92 -65.77 -14.59
CA GLY A 192 -51.17 -66.83 -13.94
C GLY A 192 -52.04 -68.01 -13.52
N GLY A 193 -53.24 -67.75 -13.01
CA GLY A 193 -54.20 -68.79 -12.62
C GLY A 193 -54.75 -69.56 -13.81
N ILE A 194 -55.12 -68.85 -14.89
CA ILE A 194 -55.54 -69.48 -16.15
C ILE A 194 -54.39 -70.32 -16.72
N GLY A 195 -53.18 -69.75 -16.79
CA GLY A 195 -52.00 -70.44 -17.28
C GLY A 195 -51.67 -71.69 -16.46
N ALA A 196 -51.76 -71.62 -15.14
CA ALA A 196 -51.55 -72.76 -14.25
C ALA A 196 -52.61 -73.84 -14.44
N ALA A 197 -53.89 -73.47 -14.63
CA ALA A 197 -54.96 -74.43 -14.91
C ALA A 197 -54.73 -75.15 -16.24
N PHE A 198 -54.34 -74.43 -17.30
CA PHE A 198 -53.98 -75.03 -18.58
C PHE A 198 -52.77 -75.97 -18.47
N LEU A 199 -51.72 -75.56 -17.75
CA LEU A 199 -50.56 -76.43 -17.49
C LEU A 199 -50.96 -77.68 -16.72
N TRP A 200 -51.85 -77.55 -15.75
CA TRP A 200 -52.34 -78.69 -14.98
C TRP A 200 -53.13 -79.67 -15.85
N ASP A 201 -53.99 -79.16 -16.72
CA ASP A 201 -54.77 -79.99 -17.65
C ASP A 201 -53.86 -80.68 -18.69
N LEU A 202 -52.79 -80.03 -19.13
CA LEU A 202 -51.80 -80.62 -20.04
C LEU A 202 -51.00 -81.77 -19.40
N VAL A 203 -50.80 -81.73 -18.09
CA VAL A 203 -50.11 -82.79 -17.32
C VAL A 203 -51.07 -83.92 -16.95
N ASP A 204 -52.36 -83.63 -16.82
CA ASP A 204 -53.39 -84.61 -16.49
C ASP A 204 -53.69 -85.53 -17.70
N ARG A 205 -53.28 -86.79 -17.60
CA ARG A 205 -53.50 -87.81 -18.65
C ARG A 205 -54.81 -88.58 -18.47
N SER A 206 -55.74 -88.09 -17.66
CA SER A 206 -57.03 -88.75 -17.44
C SER A 206 -58.02 -88.49 -18.58
N PHE A 207 -58.63 -89.54 -19.13
CA PHE A 207 -59.70 -89.42 -20.11
C PHE A 207 -61.00 -88.99 -19.41
N LYS A 208 -61.51 -87.80 -19.72
CA LYS A 208 -62.66 -87.20 -19.05
C LYS A 208 -63.95 -87.31 -19.86
N SER A 209 -63.86 -87.40 -21.18
CA SER A 209 -65.00 -87.60 -22.08
C SER A 209 -64.96 -88.98 -22.77
N SER A 210 -66.14 -89.51 -23.12
CA SER A 210 -66.26 -90.69 -23.97
C SER A 210 -65.61 -90.46 -25.34
N ASP A 211 -65.68 -89.23 -25.86
CA ASP A 211 -65.13 -88.87 -27.16
C ASP A 211 -63.58 -88.88 -27.15
N ASP A 212 -62.97 -88.52 -26.01
CA ASP A 212 -61.51 -88.57 -25.83
C ASP A 212 -60.98 -90.01 -25.90
N LEU A 213 -61.77 -90.98 -25.41
CA LEU A 213 -61.44 -92.40 -25.46
C LEU A 213 -61.57 -92.98 -26.87
N VAL A 214 -62.63 -92.60 -27.61
CA VAL A 214 -62.80 -93.02 -29.02
C VAL A 214 -61.64 -92.52 -29.86
N GLY A 215 -61.27 -91.25 -29.71
CA GLY A 215 -60.15 -90.67 -30.47
C GLY A 215 -58.79 -91.29 -30.15
N PHE A 216 -58.60 -91.83 -28.95
CA PHE A 216 -57.34 -92.49 -28.56
C PHE A 216 -57.26 -93.97 -28.96
N VAL A 217 -58.38 -94.70 -28.88
CA VAL A 217 -58.43 -96.16 -29.07
C VAL A 217 -58.96 -96.56 -30.46
N ASP A 218 -59.60 -95.63 -31.19
CA ASP A 218 -60.20 -95.80 -32.53
C ASP A 218 -61.25 -96.93 -32.61
N LEU A 219 -61.95 -97.17 -31.49
CA LEU A 219 -63.01 -98.17 -31.37
C LEU A 219 -64.37 -97.50 -31.11
N PRO A 220 -65.46 -97.97 -31.73
CA PRO A 220 -66.80 -97.42 -31.48
C PRO A 220 -67.30 -97.79 -30.09
N ILE A 221 -67.84 -96.80 -29.36
CA ILE A 221 -68.48 -97.03 -28.04
C ILE A 221 -69.85 -97.68 -28.25
N LEU A 222 -70.04 -98.87 -27.67
CA LEU A 222 -71.28 -99.65 -27.77
C LEU A 222 -72.37 -99.17 -26.80
N ALA A 223 -71.99 -98.70 -25.61
CA ALA A 223 -72.89 -98.15 -24.61
C ALA A 223 -72.12 -97.26 -23.61
N THR A 224 -72.75 -96.17 -23.17
CA THR A 224 -72.26 -95.34 -22.06
C THR A 224 -73.18 -95.53 -20.87
N ILE A 225 -72.65 -95.92 -19.71
CA ILE A 225 -73.43 -96.01 -18.48
C ILE A 225 -73.37 -94.62 -17.82
N PRO A 226 -74.49 -93.89 -17.73
CA PRO A 226 -74.49 -92.61 -17.03
C PRO A 226 -74.23 -92.85 -15.54
N ALA A 227 -73.31 -92.08 -14.97
CA ALA A 227 -73.06 -92.12 -13.54
C ALA A 227 -74.33 -91.67 -12.80
N ILE A 228 -74.88 -92.55 -11.96
CA ILE A 228 -76.07 -92.26 -11.15
C ILE A 228 -75.59 -91.50 -9.90
N LEU A 229 -75.96 -90.22 -9.75
CA LEU A 229 -75.54 -89.41 -8.61
C LEU A 229 -76.30 -89.83 -7.34
N THR A 230 -75.67 -90.64 -6.49
CA THR A 230 -76.17 -90.97 -5.14
C THR A 230 -76.20 -89.71 -4.27
N ARG A 231 -77.22 -89.54 -3.41
CA ARG A 231 -77.36 -88.36 -2.52
C ARG A 231 -76.08 -88.05 -1.71
N GLY A 232 -75.33 -89.06 -1.27
CA GLY A 232 -74.04 -88.88 -0.60
C GLY A 232 -72.96 -88.21 -1.48
N ALA A 233 -72.82 -88.64 -2.73
CA ALA A 233 -71.85 -88.09 -3.67
C ALA A 233 -72.16 -86.63 -4.06
N VAL A 234 -73.45 -86.25 -4.08
CA VAL A 234 -73.87 -84.86 -4.31
C VAL A 234 -73.46 -83.95 -3.14
N LEU A 235 -73.61 -84.42 -1.89
CA LEU A 235 -73.19 -83.66 -0.72
C LEU A 235 -71.67 -83.52 -0.64
N GLU A 236 -70.90 -84.55 -0.97
CA GLU A 236 -69.43 -84.48 -0.98
C GLU A 236 -68.90 -83.52 -2.05
N ARG A 237 -69.47 -83.54 -3.27
CA ARG A 237 -69.13 -82.56 -4.31
C ARG A 237 -69.49 -81.13 -3.91
N ARG A 238 -70.63 -80.93 -3.24
CA ARG A 238 -70.98 -79.59 -2.71
C ARG A 238 -70.03 -79.14 -1.61
N ARG A 239 -69.57 -80.04 -0.74
CA ARG A 239 -68.58 -79.72 0.30
C ARG A 239 -67.22 -79.36 -0.30
N SER A 240 -66.72 -80.12 -1.28
CA SER A 240 -65.45 -79.79 -1.94
C SER A 240 -65.54 -78.49 -2.74
N GLN A 241 -66.65 -78.24 -3.45
CA GLN A 241 -66.89 -76.97 -4.14
C GLN A 241 -67.02 -75.80 -3.16
N ALA A 242 -67.67 -76.00 -2.01
CA ALA A 242 -67.75 -74.98 -0.96
C ALA A 242 -66.38 -74.68 -0.33
N LEU A 243 -65.54 -75.70 -0.10
CA LEU A 243 -64.17 -75.54 0.39
C LEU A 243 -63.29 -74.80 -0.61
N LEU A 244 -63.40 -75.12 -1.91
CA LEU A 244 -62.69 -74.39 -2.97
C LEU A 244 -63.14 -72.93 -3.04
N GLY A 245 -64.45 -72.67 -2.97
CA GLY A 245 -64.99 -71.32 -2.90
C GLY A 245 -64.45 -70.54 -1.69
N LEU A 246 -64.45 -71.17 -0.51
CA LEU A 246 -63.92 -70.57 0.72
C LEU A 246 -62.42 -70.25 0.59
N SER A 247 -61.64 -71.13 -0.02
CA SER A 247 -60.20 -70.94 -0.26
C SER A 247 -59.93 -69.73 -1.17
N THR A 248 -60.67 -69.59 -2.27
CA THR A 248 -60.53 -68.44 -3.18
C THR A 248 -60.85 -67.11 -2.50
N ILE A 249 -61.91 -67.07 -1.68
CA ILE A 249 -62.29 -65.88 -0.89
C ILE A 249 -61.22 -65.58 0.16
N GLY A 250 -60.71 -66.59 0.86
CA GLY A 250 -59.64 -66.44 1.85
C GLY A 250 -58.35 -65.85 1.27
N MET A 251 -57.93 -66.31 0.09
CA MET A 251 -56.74 -65.79 -0.60
C MET A 251 -56.90 -64.32 -1.00
N LEU A 252 -58.10 -63.92 -1.43
CA LEU A 252 -58.43 -62.54 -1.77
C LEU A 252 -58.35 -61.62 -0.55
N VAL A 253 -58.88 -62.06 0.60
CA VAL A 253 -58.83 -61.33 1.87
C VAL A 253 -57.40 -61.17 2.37
N ILE A 254 -56.58 -62.24 2.31
CA ILE A 254 -55.16 -62.19 2.71
C ILE A 254 -54.39 -61.20 1.82
N GLY A 255 -54.63 -61.22 0.50
CA GLY A 255 -54.01 -60.26 -0.42
C GLY A 255 -54.34 -58.81 -0.07
N LEU A 256 -55.61 -58.53 0.27
CA LEU A 256 -56.06 -57.19 0.67
C LEU A 256 -55.43 -56.75 2.01
N ILE A 257 -55.28 -57.67 2.97
CA ILE A 257 -54.60 -57.42 4.25
C ILE A 257 -53.11 -57.12 4.03
N LEU A 258 -52.41 -57.89 3.19
CA LEU A 258 -51.00 -57.66 2.88
C LEU A 258 -50.78 -56.29 2.23
N VAL A 259 -51.65 -55.89 1.29
CA VAL A 259 -51.60 -54.55 0.68
C VAL A 259 -51.79 -53.45 1.73
N ARG A 260 -52.70 -53.65 2.68
CA ARG A 260 -52.93 -52.68 3.76
C ARG A 260 -51.73 -52.59 4.72
N LEU A 261 -51.16 -53.72 5.12
CA LEU A 261 -50.11 -53.83 6.14
C LEU A 261 -48.75 -53.35 5.59
N PHE A 262 -48.39 -53.75 4.37
CA PHE A 262 -47.20 -53.22 3.71
C PHE A 262 -47.41 -51.78 3.24
N GLY A 263 -48.61 -51.39 2.84
CA GLY A 263 -48.95 -50.01 2.48
C GLY A 263 -48.83 -49.03 3.65
N SER A 264 -49.07 -49.47 4.90
CA SER A 264 -48.90 -48.64 6.09
C SER A 264 -47.45 -48.49 6.56
N ARG A 265 -46.53 -49.36 6.12
CA ARG A 265 -45.10 -49.29 6.51
C ARG A 265 -44.25 -48.36 5.64
N PHE A 266 -44.81 -47.80 4.58
CA PHE A 266 -44.16 -46.81 3.70
C PHE A 266 -44.72 -45.38 3.86
N TYR A 267 -45.42 -45.12 4.97
CA TYR A 267 -45.79 -43.76 5.41
C TYR A 267 -44.72 -43.18 6.32
#